data_AF-A0A174LDX1-F1
#
_entry.id   AF-A0A174LDX1-F1
#
_cell.length_a   1.000
_cell.length_b   1.000
_cell.length_c   1.000
_cell.angle_alpha   90.00
_cell.angle_beta   90.00
_cell.angle_gamma   90.00
#
_symmetry.space_group_name_H-M   'P 1'
#
loop_
_entity.id
_entity.type
_entity.pdbx_description
1 polymer ?
#
loop_
_entity_poly.entity_id
_entity_poly.type
_entity_poly.pdbx_seq_one_letter_code
_entity_poly.pdbx_strand_id
1 'polypeptide(L)'
;MKRNIFIALAAFVICSSCSDSYYLPETEQDLAQLNSEYDDVKAKEADDEGEKIETLASEDEIKASMDEYKAELMNRESVAKERVMRTAYAAVGGIVGVFKISSCGTYKELRITMDCEDKKSDSYTTGNVGASYVENGNVNFVFCLTNANRYYPGGVLLVDHIDYNLTLTQDSRREVRKMDAIVRHHDTEDSDPRNRIYTENADYQGNLRGYSSVDNDVTLAWGFPSNGAPFSIASYFGAAGIQYGLLSTTNAATGTIRCDDEDKNNKNWIQRYNLGYTLDSGFNESIALGDFGITANGNTTYSVSLSTDAKFSKNNRFYPSRLY
;
A
#
# COMPACT_ATOMS: atom_id res chain seq x y z
N MET A 1 -37.44 3.22 5.88
CA MET A 1 -37.81 3.73 7.22
C MET A 1 -36.88 3.07 8.23
N LYS A 2 -36.28 3.88 9.09
CA LYS A 2 -35.24 3.52 10.07
C LYS A 2 -35.78 2.59 11.17
N ARG A 3 -34.94 1.71 11.72
CA ARG A 3 -34.78 1.58 13.18
C ARG A 3 -33.53 0.78 13.57
N ASN A 4 -32.66 1.49 14.28
CA ASN A 4 -31.40 1.05 14.89
C ASN A 4 -31.67 0.04 16.01
N ILE A 5 -30.84 -0.99 16.13
CA ILE A 5 -30.77 -1.85 17.31
C ILE A 5 -29.57 -1.40 18.15
N PHE A 6 -29.89 -0.79 19.29
CA PHE A 6 -28.96 -0.47 20.37
C PHE A 6 -28.70 -1.75 21.19
N ILE A 7 -27.44 -2.11 21.38
CA ILE A 7 -27.03 -3.13 22.37
C ILE A 7 -26.89 -2.41 23.71
N ALA A 8 -27.84 -2.65 24.62
CA ALA A 8 -27.77 -2.20 26.00
C ALA A 8 -27.29 -3.37 26.87
N LEU A 9 -26.03 -3.25 27.33
CA LEU A 9 -25.49 -4.04 28.44
C LEU A 9 -26.21 -3.61 29.73
N ALA A 10 -27.07 -4.47 30.26
CA ALA A 10 -27.68 -4.30 31.58
C ALA A 10 -27.19 -5.39 32.52
N ALA A 11 -26.24 -5.02 33.38
CA ALA A 11 -25.89 -5.75 34.57
C ALA A 11 -27.11 -5.82 35.51
N PHE A 12 -27.42 -7.00 36.05
CA PHE A 12 -28.36 -7.15 37.15
C PHE A 12 -27.67 -7.79 38.35
N VAL A 13 -27.49 -6.96 39.39
CA VAL A 13 -27.13 -7.33 40.75
C VAL A 13 -28.35 -7.96 41.43
N ILE A 14 -28.12 -9.08 42.08
CA ILE A 14 -29.09 -9.96 42.73
C ILE A 14 -29.52 -9.40 44.09
N CYS A 15 -30.83 -9.31 44.35
CA CYS A 15 -31.43 -9.40 45.68
C CYS A 15 -32.89 -9.92 45.59
N SER A 16 -33.03 -11.24 45.69
CA SER A 16 -34.04 -12.01 46.44
C SER A 16 -35.52 -11.59 46.43
N SER A 17 -36.36 -12.36 45.70
CA SER A 17 -37.46 -13.15 46.28
C SER A 17 -38.01 -14.15 45.25
N CYS A 18 -38.32 -15.36 45.71
CA CYS A 18 -38.57 -16.61 44.97
C CYS A 18 -39.64 -16.55 43.86
N SER A 19 -39.27 -16.98 42.65
CA SER A 19 -39.80 -18.17 41.95
C SER A 19 -39.54 -17.99 40.45
N ASP A 20 -38.46 -18.58 39.96
CA ASP A 20 -38.39 -19.30 38.69
C ASP A 20 -36.97 -19.81 38.49
N SER A 21 -36.88 -21.10 38.20
CA SER A 21 -35.65 -21.87 38.06
C SER A 21 -34.71 -21.23 37.04
N TYR A 22 -33.45 -21.03 37.44
CA TYR A 22 -32.35 -20.95 36.48
C TYR A 22 -32.41 -22.22 35.62
N TYR A 23 -32.69 -22.06 34.32
CA TYR A 23 -32.59 -23.14 33.34
C TYR A 23 -31.14 -23.59 33.27
N LEU A 24 -30.81 -24.59 34.08
CA LEU A 24 -29.73 -25.52 33.80
C LEU A 24 -30.22 -26.39 32.64
N PRO A 25 -29.36 -26.79 31.69
CA PRO A 25 -29.75 -27.70 30.62
C PRO A 25 -30.24 -29.02 31.26
N GLU A 26 -31.54 -29.29 31.18
CA GLU A 26 -32.22 -30.36 31.91
C GLU A 26 -32.37 -31.64 31.09
N THR A 27 -31.83 -31.70 29.87
CA THR A 27 -31.87 -32.91 29.04
C THR A 27 -30.49 -33.30 28.54
N GLU A 28 -30.23 -34.62 28.46
CA GLU A 28 -29.01 -35.18 27.84
C GLU A 28 -28.82 -34.69 26.40
N GLN A 29 -29.92 -34.34 25.73
CA GLN A 29 -29.94 -33.82 24.37
C GLN A 29 -29.40 -32.39 24.28
N ASP A 30 -29.72 -31.53 25.25
CA ASP A 30 -29.19 -30.16 25.33
C ASP A 30 -27.69 -30.16 25.68
N LEU A 31 -27.25 -31.07 26.56
CA LEU A 31 -25.82 -31.27 26.83
C LEU A 31 -25.07 -31.81 25.61
N ALA A 32 -25.66 -32.74 24.87
CA ALA A 32 -25.08 -33.28 23.65
C ALA A 32 -24.97 -32.22 22.54
N GLN A 33 -25.97 -31.34 22.43
CA GLN A 33 -25.92 -30.22 21.49
C GLN A 33 -24.85 -29.20 21.89
N LEU A 34 -24.75 -28.84 23.17
CA LEU A 34 -23.70 -27.95 23.68
C LEU A 34 -22.29 -28.53 23.49
N ASN A 35 -22.11 -29.83 23.73
CA ASN A 35 -20.83 -30.50 23.48
C ASN A 35 -20.52 -30.57 21.99
N SER A 36 -21.52 -30.83 21.14
CA SER A 36 -21.33 -30.80 19.68
C SER A 36 -20.98 -29.40 19.17
N GLU A 37 -21.61 -28.35 19.69
CA GLU A 37 -21.30 -26.96 19.35
C GLU A 37 -19.91 -26.57 19.85
N TYR A 38 -19.51 -27.03 21.04
CA TYR A 38 -18.16 -26.84 21.59
C TYR A 38 -17.09 -27.58 20.78
N ASP A 39 -17.35 -28.83 20.41
CA ASP A 39 -16.44 -29.63 19.58
C ASP A 39 -16.37 -29.09 18.13
N ASP A 40 -17.45 -28.52 17.59
CA ASP A 40 -17.45 -27.82 16.29
C ASP A 40 -16.65 -26.52 16.34
N VAL A 41 -16.75 -25.74 17.43
CA VAL A 41 -15.92 -24.55 17.64
C VAL A 41 -14.45 -24.96 17.77
N LYS A 42 -14.17 -26.01 18.53
CA LYS A 42 -12.82 -26.54 18.71
C LYS A 42 -12.26 -27.16 17.41
N ALA A 43 -13.10 -27.75 16.57
CA ALA A 43 -12.72 -28.25 15.25
C ALA A 43 -12.48 -27.11 14.25
N LYS A 44 -13.24 -26.02 14.33
CA LYS A 44 -12.99 -24.78 13.57
C LYS A 44 -11.73 -24.05 14.04
N GLU A 45 -11.36 -24.18 15.31
CA GLU A 45 -10.06 -23.72 15.84
C GLU A 45 -8.93 -24.72 15.53
N ALA A 46 -9.22 -26.00 15.28
CA ALA A 46 -8.23 -27.02 14.90
C ALA A 46 -7.90 -27.06 13.40
N ASP A 47 -8.69 -26.41 12.54
CA ASP A 47 -8.34 -26.13 11.13
C ASP A 47 -7.10 -25.20 11.03
N ASP A 48 -6.66 -24.64 12.17
CA ASP A 48 -5.47 -23.82 12.32
C ASP A 48 -4.16 -24.61 12.52
N GLU A 49 -4.16 -25.95 12.47
CA GLU A 49 -2.93 -26.77 12.54
C GLU A 49 -2.38 -27.23 11.17
N GLY A 50 -3.07 -26.95 10.05
CA GLY A 50 -2.59 -27.28 8.70
C GLY A 50 -1.39 -26.44 8.22
N GLU A 51 -0.66 -26.90 7.20
CA GLU A 51 0.33 -26.06 6.51
C GLU A 51 -0.36 -24.80 5.93
N LYS A 52 0.34 -23.66 5.95
CA LYS A 52 -0.14 -22.44 5.27
C LYS A 52 -0.18 -22.71 3.77
N ILE A 53 -1.31 -22.46 3.11
CA ILE A 53 -1.49 -22.70 1.68
C ILE A 53 -1.88 -21.39 1.01
N GLU A 54 -0.98 -20.91 0.15
CA GLU A 54 -1.20 -19.77 -0.72
C GLU A 54 -1.89 -20.25 -2.01
N THR A 55 -3.09 -19.75 -2.27
CA THR A 55 -3.84 -20.05 -3.49
C THR A 55 -4.10 -18.79 -4.28
N LEU A 56 -3.85 -18.85 -5.59
CA LEU A 56 -4.12 -17.74 -6.50
C LEU A 56 -5.52 -17.89 -7.08
N ALA A 57 -6.19 -16.77 -7.30
CA ALA A 57 -7.40 -16.72 -8.10
C ALA A 57 -7.17 -17.13 -9.55
N SER A 58 -8.25 -17.42 -10.27
CA SER A 58 -8.17 -17.67 -11.70
C SER A 58 -7.70 -16.42 -12.46
N GLU A 59 -7.09 -16.62 -13.63
CA GLU A 59 -6.64 -15.51 -14.48
C GLU A 59 -7.79 -14.56 -14.85
N ASP A 60 -9.01 -15.09 -15.02
CA ASP A 60 -10.20 -14.30 -15.34
C ASP A 60 -10.65 -13.42 -14.17
N GLU A 61 -10.59 -13.92 -12.93
CA GLU A 61 -10.90 -13.14 -11.72
C GLU A 61 -9.86 -12.04 -11.47
N ILE A 62 -8.56 -12.36 -11.62
CA ILE A 62 -7.48 -11.37 -11.53
C ILE A 62 -7.67 -10.28 -12.58
N LYS A 63 -8.03 -10.68 -13.80
CA LYS A 63 -8.29 -9.73 -14.89
C LYS A 63 -9.51 -8.86 -14.62
N ALA A 64 -10.57 -9.43 -14.05
CA ALA A 64 -11.77 -8.68 -13.68
C ALA A 64 -11.46 -7.61 -12.61
N SER A 65 -10.74 -7.97 -11.54
CA SER A 65 -10.27 -7.01 -10.51
C SER A 65 -9.43 -5.90 -11.15
N MET A 66 -8.49 -6.26 -12.02
CA MET A 66 -7.65 -5.29 -12.72
C MET A 66 -8.48 -4.33 -13.60
N ASP A 67 -9.50 -4.83 -14.30
CA ASP A 67 -10.35 -4.02 -15.18
C ASP A 67 -11.32 -3.12 -14.38
N GLU A 68 -11.80 -3.57 -13.23
CA GLU A 68 -12.56 -2.74 -12.26
C GLU A 68 -11.72 -1.57 -11.78
N TYR A 69 -10.51 -1.81 -11.30
CA TYR A 69 -9.58 -0.75 -10.89
C TYR A 69 -9.33 0.27 -12.01
N LYS A 70 -9.14 -0.18 -13.26
CA LYS A 70 -9.00 0.74 -14.40
C LYS A 70 -10.24 1.58 -14.63
N ALA A 71 -11.43 0.99 -14.55
CA ALA A 71 -12.67 1.72 -14.72
C ALA A 71 -12.82 2.78 -13.63
N GLU A 72 -12.53 2.46 -12.38
CA GLU A 72 -12.52 3.42 -11.27
C GLU A 72 -11.51 4.54 -11.48
N LEU A 73 -10.25 4.20 -11.80
CA LEU A 73 -9.21 5.18 -12.10
C LEU A 73 -9.65 6.17 -13.16
N MET A 74 -10.29 5.68 -14.22
CA MET A 74 -10.74 6.51 -15.35
C MET A 74 -11.88 7.45 -14.97
N ASN A 75 -12.64 7.12 -13.92
CA ASN A 75 -13.71 7.93 -13.36
C ASN A 75 -13.23 8.91 -12.27
N ARG A 76 -12.01 8.75 -11.74
CA ARG A 76 -11.44 9.70 -10.77
C ARG A 76 -11.25 11.06 -11.41
N GLU A 77 -11.80 12.09 -10.76
CA GLU A 77 -11.79 13.46 -11.30
C GLU A 77 -10.37 13.98 -11.56
N SER A 78 -9.40 13.63 -10.71
CA SER A 78 -7.97 13.99 -10.89
C SER A 78 -7.38 13.42 -12.18
N VAL A 79 -7.65 12.15 -12.47
CA VAL A 79 -7.20 11.46 -13.69
C VAL A 79 -7.93 11.98 -14.92
N ALA A 80 -9.24 12.20 -14.82
CA ALA A 80 -10.05 12.76 -15.90
C ALA A 80 -9.61 14.19 -16.27
N LYS A 81 -9.32 15.04 -15.28
CA LYS A 81 -8.82 16.42 -15.48
C LYS A 81 -7.48 16.43 -16.19
N GLU A 82 -6.54 15.56 -15.84
CA GLU A 82 -5.25 15.48 -16.54
C GLU A 82 -5.42 15.04 -17.99
N ARG A 83 -6.26 14.03 -18.26
CA ARG A 83 -6.53 13.56 -19.63
C ARG A 83 -7.08 14.65 -20.55
N VAL A 84 -7.91 15.54 -20.01
CA VAL A 84 -8.54 16.63 -20.76
C VAL A 84 -7.66 17.88 -20.84
N MET A 85 -6.84 18.16 -19.81
CA MET A 85 -6.14 19.44 -19.62
C MET A 85 -4.61 19.30 -19.63
N ARG A 86 -4.08 18.51 -20.58
CA ARG A 86 -2.65 18.17 -20.75
C ARG A 86 -1.64 19.32 -20.66
N THR A 87 -2.07 20.57 -20.87
CA THR A 87 -1.19 21.74 -20.90
C THR A 87 -1.39 22.71 -19.73
N ALA A 88 -2.51 22.63 -19.00
CA ALA A 88 -2.90 23.66 -18.03
C ALA A 88 -2.64 23.25 -16.56
N TYR A 89 -2.67 21.95 -16.24
CA TYR A 89 -2.49 21.45 -14.87
C TYR A 89 -1.08 20.98 -14.52
N ALA A 90 -0.12 21.09 -15.45
CA ALA A 90 1.32 20.92 -15.18
C ALA A 90 1.88 21.93 -14.12
N ALA A 91 1.02 22.81 -13.58
CA ALA A 91 1.37 23.90 -12.68
C ALA A 91 1.06 23.65 -11.19
N VAL A 92 0.24 22.66 -10.81
CA VAL A 92 0.02 22.35 -9.38
C VAL A 92 1.01 21.25 -8.99
N GLY A 93 2.06 21.63 -8.25
CA GLY A 93 3.06 20.67 -7.78
C GLY A 93 2.39 19.60 -6.90
N GLY A 94 2.17 18.42 -7.48
CA GLY A 94 1.55 17.31 -6.77
C GLY A 94 2.39 16.80 -5.60
N ILE A 95 1.80 15.91 -4.82
CA ILE A 95 2.40 15.31 -3.64
C ILE A 95 2.72 13.84 -3.90
N VAL A 96 3.87 13.42 -3.40
CA VAL A 96 4.32 12.02 -3.36
C VAL A 96 4.74 11.62 -1.95
N GLY A 97 4.62 10.34 -1.63
CA GLY A 97 5.10 9.77 -0.37
C GLY A 97 6.53 9.24 -0.50
N VAL A 98 7.41 9.67 0.39
CA VAL A 98 8.71 9.01 0.63
C VAL A 98 8.67 8.34 1.99
N PHE A 99 9.35 7.20 2.17
CA PHE A 99 9.36 6.52 3.47
C PHE A 99 9.93 7.44 4.55
N LYS A 100 9.20 7.56 5.66
CA LYS A 100 9.68 8.30 6.83
C LYS A 100 10.82 7.51 7.46
N ILE A 101 11.90 8.20 7.87
CA ILE A 101 12.97 7.59 8.67
C ILE A 101 12.81 7.98 10.13
N SER A 102 12.94 9.27 10.44
CA SER A 102 12.88 9.79 11.81
C SER A 102 11.82 10.87 11.96
N SER A 103 11.89 11.91 11.13
CA SER A 103 10.96 13.04 11.15
C SER A 103 10.61 13.48 9.72
N CYS A 104 9.36 13.91 9.52
CA CYS A 104 8.93 14.56 8.29
C CYS A 104 9.24 16.06 8.27
N GLY A 105 9.86 16.61 9.33
CA GLY A 105 10.16 18.04 9.41
C GLY A 105 8.88 18.85 9.30
N THR A 106 8.78 19.69 8.26
CA THR A 106 7.58 20.48 7.96
C THR A 106 6.57 19.76 7.08
N TYR A 107 6.94 18.62 6.49
CA TYR A 107 6.04 17.81 5.67
C TYR A 107 5.02 17.07 6.53
N LYS A 108 3.85 16.81 5.94
CA LYS A 108 2.81 16.02 6.59
C LYS A 108 3.11 14.53 6.52
N GLU A 109 2.66 13.80 7.54
CA GLU A 109 2.79 12.35 7.60
C GLU A 109 1.55 11.69 7.00
N LEU A 110 1.78 10.56 6.33
CA LEU A 110 0.76 9.66 5.83
C LEU A 110 1.13 8.25 6.31
N ARG A 111 0.23 7.58 7.01
CA ARG A 111 0.32 6.15 7.29
C ARG A 111 -0.79 5.43 6.54
N ILE A 112 -0.40 4.37 5.82
CA ILE A 112 -1.32 3.40 5.23
C ILE A 112 -1.19 2.12 6.04
N THR A 113 -2.27 1.72 6.70
CA THR A 113 -2.40 0.41 7.33
C THR A 113 -3.05 -0.50 6.31
N MET A 114 -2.34 -1.58 5.96
CA MET A 114 -2.83 -2.66 5.14
C MET A 114 -3.17 -3.81 6.07
N ASP A 115 -4.45 -4.17 6.10
CA ASP A 115 -4.94 -5.34 6.79
C ASP A 115 -4.46 -6.55 5.98
N CYS A 116 -3.55 -7.29 6.57
CA CYS A 116 -2.97 -8.47 5.95
C CYS A 116 -3.65 -9.70 6.57
N GLU A 117 -3.24 -10.88 6.14
CA GLU A 117 -3.73 -12.16 6.64
C GLU A 117 -3.76 -12.18 8.18
N ASP A 118 -4.95 -12.39 8.74
CA ASP A 118 -5.17 -12.44 10.19
C ASP A 118 -4.65 -13.76 10.78
N LYS A 119 -4.70 -14.85 10.02
CA LYS A 119 -4.33 -16.20 10.49
C LYS A 119 -2.99 -16.64 9.93
N LYS A 120 -2.05 -16.98 10.82
CA LYS A 120 -0.70 -17.44 10.43
C LYS A 120 0.06 -16.43 9.55
N SER A 121 -0.18 -15.14 9.77
CA SER A 121 0.50 -14.04 9.07
C SER A 121 2.03 -14.24 8.98
N ASP A 122 2.57 -14.10 7.77
CA ASP A 122 3.99 -14.03 7.43
C ASP A 122 4.41 -12.60 7.03
N SER A 123 3.68 -11.58 7.51
CA SER A 123 4.09 -10.19 7.36
C SER A 123 5.24 -9.87 8.32
N TYR A 124 6.33 -9.31 7.79
CA TYR A 124 7.46 -8.87 8.61
C TYR A 124 8.31 -7.80 7.92
N THR A 125 9.15 -7.14 8.71
CA THR A 125 10.19 -6.25 8.20
C THR A 125 11.57 -6.86 8.45
N THR A 126 12.50 -6.69 7.51
CA THR A 126 13.92 -6.96 7.76
C THR A 126 14.76 -5.72 7.52
N GLY A 127 15.90 -5.62 8.19
CA GLY A 127 16.81 -4.50 8.02
C GLY A 127 16.18 -3.15 8.40
N ASN A 128 16.61 -2.08 7.72
CA ASN A 128 16.11 -0.73 8.02
C ASN A 128 15.07 -0.27 6.99
N VAL A 129 13.82 -0.18 7.41
CA VAL A 129 12.68 0.26 6.59
C VAL A 129 12.14 1.64 7.01
N GLY A 130 12.93 2.37 7.80
CA GLY A 130 12.51 3.64 8.38
C GLY A 130 11.49 3.45 9.49
N ALA A 131 10.41 4.23 9.45
CA ALA A 131 9.35 4.24 10.45
C ALA A 131 8.19 3.29 10.11
N SER A 132 8.22 2.60 8.96
CA SER A 132 7.25 1.56 8.63
C SER A 132 7.46 0.32 9.50
N TYR A 133 6.40 -0.41 9.81
CA TYR A 133 6.46 -1.55 10.72
C TYR A 133 5.32 -2.54 10.46
N VAL A 134 5.42 -3.73 11.05
CA VAL A 134 4.33 -4.71 11.13
C VAL A 134 3.85 -4.78 12.57
N GLU A 135 2.54 -4.78 12.76
CA GLU A 135 1.89 -4.89 14.06
C GLU A 135 0.68 -5.80 13.93
N ASN A 136 0.66 -6.90 14.70
CA ASN A 136 -0.38 -7.93 14.67
C ASN A 136 -0.66 -8.47 13.25
N GLY A 137 0.39 -8.77 12.48
CA GLY A 137 0.27 -9.24 11.09
C GLY A 137 0.03 -8.13 10.06
N ASN A 138 -0.45 -6.96 10.48
CA ASN A 138 -0.80 -5.86 9.58
C ASN A 138 0.38 -4.96 9.26
N VAL A 139 0.50 -4.59 7.98
CA VAL A 139 1.61 -3.78 7.49
C VAL A 139 1.24 -2.30 7.59
N ASN A 140 2.09 -1.53 8.27
CA ASN A 140 1.92 -0.10 8.44
C ASN A 140 3.02 0.63 7.67
N PHE A 141 2.70 1.12 6.48
CA PHE A 141 3.59 1.97 5.70
C PHE A 141 3.53 3.41 6.19
N VAL A 142 4.68 4.01 6.50
CA VAL A 142 4.74 5.40 7.02
C VAL A 142 5.56 6.29 6.09
N PHE A 143 4.94 7.36 5.62
CA PHE A 143 5.48 8.26 4.61
C PHE A 143 5.49 9.71 5.07
N CYS A 144 6.46 10.46 4.55
CA CYS A 144 6.42 11.91 4.50
C CYS A 144 5.90 12.37 3.14
N LEU A 145 4.87 13.23 3.16
CA LEU A 145 4.24 13.82 1.98
C LEU A 145 5.07 14.99 1.46
N THR A 146 5.74 14.79 0.34
CA THR A 146 6.74 15.71 -0.22
C THR A 146 6.34 16.15 -1.62
N ASN A 147 6.99 17.20 -2.14
CA ASN A 147 6.68 17.73 -3.46
C ASN A 147 7.14 16.76 -4.56
N ALA A 148 6.24 16.47 -5.50
CA ALA A 148 6.52 15.65 -6.69
C ALA A 148 7.51 16.32 -7.66
N ASN A 149 7.64 17.65 -7.58
CA ASN A 149 8.52 18.43 -8.44
C ASN A 149 10.02 18.30 -8.12
N ARG A 150 10.43 17.23 -7.42
CA ARG A 150 11.81 16.93 -7.05
C ARG A 150 12.25 15.60 -7.65
N TYR A 151 13.55 15.46 -7.93
CA TYR A 151 14.13 14.23 -8.43
C TYR A 151 14.39 13.25 -7.28
N TYR A 152 13.65 12.15 -7.25
CA TYR A 152 13.86 11.05 -6.32
C TYR A 152 14.56 9.90 -7.06
N PRO A 153 15.75 9.46 -6.62
CA PRO A 153 16.48 8.36 -7.24
C PRO A 153 15.91 7.00 -6.82
N GLY A 154 14.63 6.74 -7.09
CA GLY A 154 13.94 5.52 -6.66
C GLY A 154 12.42 5.68 -6.69
N GLY A 155 11.71 4.68 -6.19
CA GLY A 155 10.25 4.64 -6.18
C GLY A 155 9.67 5.48 -5.06
N VAL A 156 8.81 6.44 -5.41
CA VAL A 156 7.98 7.21 -4.49
C VAL A 156 6.52 6.75 -4.57
N LEU A 157 5.80 6.78 -3.45
CA LEU A 157 4.36 6.51 -3.45
C LEU A 157 3.62 7.63 -4.20
N LEU A 158 2.77 7.26 -5.13
CA LEU A 158 1.94 8.18 -5.92
C LEU A 158 0.66 8.48 -5.14
N VAL A 159 0.72 9.58 -4.37
CA VAL A 159 -0.38 10.10 -3.55
C VAL A 159 -1.33 10.95 -4.38
N ASP A 160 -0.78 11.87 -5.18
CA ASP A 160 -1.50 12.54 -6.26
C ASP A 160 -1.26 11.87 -7.61
N HIS A 161 -2.12 12.18 -8.57
CA HIS A 161 -1.81 12.02 -9.98
C HIS A 161 -0.84 13.14 -10.37
N ILE A 162 0.30 12.81 -10.95
CA ILE A 162 1.37 13.77 -11.25
C ILE A 162 1.68 13.77 -12.74
N ASP A 163 2.11 14.90 -13.30
CA ASP A 163 2.59 14.92 -14.68
C ASP A 163 3.98 14.26 -14.76
N TYR A 164 4.03 13.08 -15.39
CA TYR A 164 5.21 12.24 -15.52
C TYR A 164 6.18 12.71 -16.64
N ASN A 165 5.92 13.87 -17.25
CA ASN A 165 6.78 14.60 -18.19
C ASN A 165 7.18 16.00 -17.67
N LEU A 166 7.34 16.14 -16.35
CA LEU A 166 7.70 17.42 -15.73
C LEU A 166 9.07 17.94 -16.20
N THR A 167 9.08 19.18 -16.67
CA THR A 167 10.31 19.95 -16.91
C THR A 167 10.72 20.69 -15.64
N LEU A 168 11.93 20.43 -15.15
CA LEU A 168 12.58 21.23 -14.10
C LEU A 168 13.53 22.25 -14.73
N THR A 169 13.51 23.48 -14.24
CA THR A 169 14.34 24.57 -14.75
C THR A 169 15.03 25.28 -13.59
N GLN A 170 16.36 25.44 -13.69
CA GLN A 170 17.14 26.30 -12.81
C GLN A 170 18.18 27.04 -13.65
N ASP A 171 18.17 28.37 -13.61
CA ASP A 171 19.01 29.22 -14.46
C ASP A 171 18.89 28.81 -15.95
N SER A 172 20.01 28.43 -16.59
CA SER A 172 20.05 27.94 -17.97
C SER A 172 19.91 26.42 -18.10
N ARG A 173 19.77 25.67 -16.99
CA ARG A 173 19.66 24.21 -16.99
C ARG A 173 18.18 23.81 -17.06
N ARG A 174 17.90 22.82 -17.90
CA ARG A 174 16.56 22.26 -18.08
C ARG A 174 16.65 20.74 -18.08
N GLU A 175 15.91 20.10 -17.19
CA GLU A 175 15.84 18.63 -17.08
C GLU A 175 14.41 18.18 -17.33
N VAL A 176 14.21 17.26 -18.27
CA VAL A 176 12.90 16.63 -18.50
C VAL A 176 12.89 15.30 -17.77
N ARG A 177 11.98 15.15 -16.81
CA ARG A 177 11.80 13.90 -16.09
C ARG A 177 10.78 13.05 -16.82
N LYS A 178 11.19 11.82 -17.15
CA LYS A 178 10.31 10.74 -17.59
C LYS A 178 10.24 9.71 -16.48
N MET A 179 9.03 9.34 -16.09
CA MET A 179 8.80 8.44 -14.97
C MET A 179 7.96 7.23 -15.38
N ASP A 180 8.30 6.08 -14.82
CA ASP A 180 7.49 4.86 -14.87
C ASP A 180 6.60 4.82 -13.63
N ALA A 181 5.35 4.38 -13.78
CA ALA A 181 4.51 4.02 -12.63
C ALA A 181 4.37 2.49 -12.55
N ILE A 182 4.69 1.92 -11.39
CA ILE A 182 4.46 0.51 -11.07
C ILE A 182 3.32 0.44 -10.07
N VAL A 183 2.20 -0.15 -10.46
CA VAL A 183 0.99 -0.29 -9.66
C VAL A 183 0.91 -1.73 -9.17
N ARG A 184 0.84 -1.91 -7.86
CA ARG A 184 0.68 -3.20 -7.21
C ARG A 184 -0.64 -3.19 -6.45
N HIS A 185 -1.53 -4.09 -6.82
CA HIS A 185 -2.75 -4.39 -6.08
C HIS A 185 -2.47 -5.53 -5.10
N HIS A 186 -2.94 -5.33 -3.88
CA HIS A 186 -2.97 -6.28 -2.78
C HIS A 186 -4.44 -6.61 -2.53
N ASP A 187 -4.83 -7.83 -2.87
CA ASP A 187 -6.08 -8.47 -2.44
C ASP A 187 -5.88 -8.75 -0.95
N THR A 188 -6.48 -7.94 -0.09
CA THR A 188 -6.26 -7.99 1.36
C THR A 188 -7.40 -8.72 2.03
N GLU A 189 -7.13 -9.36 3.19
CA GLU A 189 -8.10 -10.07 4.06
C GLU A 189 -9.59 -9.85 3.70
N ASP A 190 -10.17 -10.84 3.03
CA ASP A 190 -11.52 -10.78 2.46
C ASP A 190 -12.64 -10.75 3.53
N SER A 191 -12.38 -11.22 4.77
CA SER A 191 -13.46 -11.46 5.75
C SER A 191 -13.90 -10.24 6.57
N ASP A 192 -12.98 -9.32 6.89
CA ASP A 192 -13.26 -8.04 7.57
C ASP A 192 -12.14 -7.01 7.30
N PRO A 193 -11.97 -6.52 6.06
CA PRO A 193 -10.84 -5.67 5.70
C PRO A 193 -10.88 -4.34 6.47
N ARG A 194 -9.80 -4.05 7.19
CA ARG A 194 -9.60 -2.83 8.01
C ARG A 194 -8.46 -1.96 7.51
N ASN A 195 -8.31 -1.89 6.19
CA ASN A 195 -7.38 -0.99 5.52
C ASN A 195 -7.68 0.49 5.85
N ARG A 196 -6.65 1.27 6.18
CA ARG A 196 -6.84 2.65 6.66
C ARG A 196 -5.77 3.62 6.22
N ILE A 197 -6.20 4.84 5.95
CA ILE A 197 -5.34 6.00 5.78
C ILE A 197 -5.40 6.86 7.04
N TYR A 198 -4.23 7.16 7.61
CA TYR A 198 -4.04 8.11 8.69
C TYR A 198 -3.16 9.26 8.23
N THR A 199 -3.69 10.48 8.27
CA THR A 199 -2.91 11.67 7.93
C THR A 199 -3.51 12.93 8.56
N GLU A 200 -2.64 13.88 8.88
CA GLU A 200 -3.05 15.24 9.25
C GLU A 200 -3.43 16.10 8.04
N ASN A 201 -3.12 15.63 6.82
CA ASN A 201 -3.45 16.37 5.61
C ASN A 201 -4.90 16.11 5.22
N ALA A 202 -5.76 17.11 5.40
CA ALA A 202 -7.19 17.04 5.10
C ALA A 202 -7.49 16.62 3.65
N ASP A 203 -6.57 16.88 2.72
CA ASP A 203 -6.73 16.51 1.32
C ASP A 203 -6.74 14.99 1.06
N TYR A 204 -6.15 14.21 1.97
CA TYR A 204 -5.93 12.77 1.82
C TYR A 204 -6.58 11.93 2.93
N GLN A 205 -7.54 12.51 3.67
CA GLN A 205 -8.28 11.76 4.67
C GLN A 205 -9.22 10.76 3.98
N GLY A 206 -8.89 9.48 4.08
CA GLY A 206 -9.70 8.37 3.55
C GLY A 206 -9.62 8.15 2.04
N ASN A 207 -8.93 9.01 1.27
CA ASN A 207 -8.73 8.77 -0.15
C ASN A 207 -7.45 9.42 -0.69
N LEU A 208 -6.75 8.75 -1.59
CA LEU A 208 -5.60 9.25 -2.34
C LEU A 208 -6.06 9.74 -3.71
N ARG A 209 -5.39 10.74 -4.28
CA ARG A 209 -5.81 11.39 -5.54
C ARG A 209 -5.07 10.86 -6.76
N GLY A 210 -4.12 9.97 -6.57
CA GLY A 210 -3.33 9.33 -7.61
C GLY A 210 -3.81 7.94 -8.01
N TYR A 211 -2.85 7.13 -8.45
CA TYR A 211 -3.08 5.74 -8.82
C TYR A 211 -3.21 4.81 -7.61
N SER A 212 -2.81 5.25 -6.42
CA SER A 212 -2.97 4.45 -5.22
C SER A 212 -4.42 4.52 -4.69
N SER A 213 -4.89 3.47 -4.03
CA SER A 213 -6.16 3.43 -3.29
C SER A 213 -6.08 2.52 -2.08
N VAL A 214 -6.97 2.79 -1.13
CA VAL A 214 -7.09 2.08 0.14
C VAL A 214 -8.60 2.00 0.41
N ASP A 215 -9.16 0.82 0.21
CA ASP A 215 -10.60 0.53 0.33
C ASP A 215 -10.78 -0.87 0.96
N ASN A 216 -11.54 -1.77 0.33
CA ASN A 216 -11.56 -3.16 0.75
C ASN A 216 -10.21 -3.82 0.45
N ASP A 217 -9.57 -3.40 -0.64
CA ASP A 217 -8.22 -3.79 -1.04
C ASP A 217 -7.26 -2.62 -0.93
N VAL A 218 -5.97 -2.90 -1.15
CA VAL A 218 -4.95 -1.85 -1.20
C VAL A 218 -4.24 -1.87 -2.55
N THR A 219 -4.30 -0.76 -3.27
CA THR A 219 -3.50 -0.57 -4.48
C THR A 219 -2.43 0.48 -4.21
N LEU A 220 -1.15 0.11 -4.28
CA LEU A 220 -0.02 1.01 -4.12
C LEU A 220 0.66 1.25 -5.46
N ALA A 221 0.72 2.52 -5.86
CA ALA A 221 1.37 2.94 -7.09
C ALA A 221 2.69 3.67 -6.80
N TRP A 222 3.73 3.30 -7.52
CA TRP A 222 5.10 3.74 -7.28
C TRP A 222 5.69 4.42 -8.51
N GLY A 223 6.09 5.68 -8.38
CA GLY A 223 6.73 6.46 -9.44
C GLY A 223 8.24 6.33 -9.40
N PHE A 224 8.86 5.89 -10.49
CA PHE A 224 10.32 5.75 -10.64
C PHE A 224 10.85 6.69 -11.72
N PRO A 225 12.04 7.31 -11.53
CA PRO A 225 12.70 8.02 -12.61
C PRO A 225 13.25 7.03 -13.66
N SER A 226 13.58 7.56 -14.84
CA SER A 226 14.37 6.83 -15.83
C SER A 226 15.73 6.39 -15.27
N ASN A 227 16.16 5.16 -15.61
CA ASN A 227 17.40 4.55 -15.13
C ASN A 227 18.63 5.42 -15.44
N GLY A 228 19.43 5.72 -14.41
CA GLY A 228 20.77 6.31 -14.54
C GLY A 228 20.86 7.66 -15.26
N ALA A 229 19.71 8.34 -15.48
CA ALA A 229 19.66 9.61 -16.19
C ALA A 229 20.56 10.64 -15.48
N PRO A 230 21.44 11.35 -16.21
CA PRO A 230 22.17 12.48 -15.65
C PRO A 230 21.19 13.47 -15.03
N PHE A 231 21.55 14.07 -13.90
CA PHE A 231 20.72 15.08 -13.26
C PHE A 231 21.58 16.28 -12.85
N SER A 232 21.35 17.41 -13.48
CA SER A 232 22.21 18.59 -13.35
C SER A 232 21.65 19.68 -12.42
N ILE A 233 20.59 19.41 -11.67
CA ILE A 233 19.94 20.43 -10.83
C ILE A 233 19.88 19.99 -9.36
N ALA A 234 21.02 19.98 -8.67
CA ALA A 234 21.15 19.45 -7.30
C ALA A 234 20.13 20.02 -6.30
N SER A 235 19.67 21.25 -6.47
CA SER A 235 18.65 21.88 -5.60
C SER A 235 17.29 21.17 -5.62
N TYR A 236 17.01 20.36 -6.63
CA TYR A 236 15.80 19.55 -6.77
C TYR A 236 15.99 18.10 -6.36
N PHE A 237 17.14 17.70 -5.82
CA PHE A 237 17.40 16.31 -5.45
C PHE A 237 16.75 15.92 -4.11
N GLY A 238 16.09 14.77 -4.09
CA GLY A 238 15.53 14.12 -2.89
C GLY A 238 14.34 14.85 -2.26
N ALA A 239 14.08 14.60 -0.98
CA ALA A 239 13.19 15.42 -0.15
C ALA A 239 14.00 16.48 0.63
N ALA A 240 13.51 17.73 0.68
CA ALA A 240 14.31 18.83 1.21
C ALA A 240 14.27 18.85 2.74
N GLY A 241 15.44 18.94 3.39
CA GLY A 241 15.48 19.13 4.85
C GLY A 241 15.06 17.93 5.68
N ILE A 242 14.87 16.75 5.08
CA ILE A 242 14.59 15.50 5.78
C ILE A 242 15.45 14.35 5.24
N GLN A 243 15.67 13.34 6.08
CA GLN A 243 16.10 12.03 5.62
C GLN A 243 14.87 11.25 5.16
N TYR A 244 15.00 10.46 4.10
CA TYR A 244 13.86 9.78 3.47
C TYR A 244 14.28 8.42 2.92
N GLY A 245 13.33 7.50 2.81
CA GLY A 245 13.51 6.23 2.09
C GLY A 245 12.71 6.19 0.80
N LEU A 246 13.14 5.32 -0.11
CA LEU A 246 12.50 5.06 -1.40
C LEU A 246 12.46 3.54 -1.65
N LEU A 247 11.56 3.10 -2.54
CA LEU A 247 11.78 1.81 -3.17
C LEU A 247 13.02 1.86 -4.06
N SER A 248 13.77 0.77 -4.07
CA SER A 248 15.05 0.68 -4.74
C SER A 248 15.30 -0.75 -5.22
N THR A 249 16.28 -0.93 -6.11
CA THR A 249 16.71 -2.27 -6.52
C THR A 249 17.00 -3.14 -5.31
N THR A 250 16.72 -4.44 -5.40
CA THR A 250 17.00 -5.40 -4.32
C THR A 250 18.47 -5.37 -3.86
N ASN A 251 19.40 -5.06 -4.78
CA ASN A 251 20.83 -4.93 -4.50
C ASN A 251 21.22 -3.63 -3.76
N ALA A 252 20.41 -2.59 -3.86
CA ALA A 252 20.60 -1.33 -3.14
C ALA A 252 19.96 -1.34 -1.76
N ALA A 253 18.83 -2.04 -1.65
CA ALA A 253 18.02 -2.09 -0.45
C ALA A 253 18.79 -2.56 0.79
N THR A 254 18.44 -1.95 1.91
CA THR A 254 18.97 -2.23 3.24
C THR A 254 17.90 -2.71 4.20
N GLY A 255 16.63 -2.63 3.79
CA GLY A 255 15.51 -3.26 4.45
C GLY A 255 14.46 -3.74 3.47
N THR A 256 13.61 -4.65 3.95
CA THR A 256 12.46 -5.15 3.20
C THR A 256 11.21 -5.12 4.05
N ILE A 257 10.06 -4.91 3.41
CA ILE A 257 8.73 -5.04 4.00
C ILE A 257 8.03 -6.17 3.26
N ARG A 258 7.83 -7.29 3.94
CA ARG A 258 7.03 -8.42 3.46
C ARG A 258 5.59 -8.21 3.90
N CYS A 259 4.68 -8.27 2.93
CA CYS A 259 3.25 -8.16 3.11
C CYS A 259 2.63 -9.50 2.78
N ASP A 260 1.89 -10.04 3.72
CA ASP A 260 1.16 -11.28 3.63
C ASP A 260 -0.32 -10.96 3.45
N ASP A 261 -0.73 -10.60 2.25
CA ASP A 261 -1.99 -9.87 2.04
C ASP A 261 -3.24 -10.76 2.07
N GLU A 262 -3.22 -11.90 1.39
CA GLU A 262 -4.31 -12.89 1.38
C GLU A 262 -3.79 -14.29 0.99
N ASP A 263 -4.26 -15.32 1.70
CA ASP A 263 -3.87 -16.72 1.44
C ASP A 263 -4.82 -17.42 0.45
N LYS A 264 -6.08 -17.00 0.40
CA LYS A 264 -7.14 -17.72 -0.30
C LYS A 264 -7.66 -16.94 -1.50
N ASN A 265 -7.63 -17.59 -2.67
CA ASN A 265 -8.13 -16.99 -3.91
C ASN A 265 -7.52 -15.61 -4.18
N ASN A 266 -6.22 -15.47 -3.93
CA ASN A 266 -5.51 -14.20 -3.95
C ASN A 266 -5.52 -13.60 -5.38
N LYS A 267 -6.11 -12.42 -5.51
CA LYS A 267 -6.30 -11.65 -6.77
C LYS A 267 -5.21 -10.60 -7.00
N ASN A 268 -4.08 -10.75 -6.33
CA ASN A 268 -2.91 -9.91 -6.50
C ASN A 268 -2.47 -9.75 -7.96
N TRP A 269 -2.33 -8.51 -8.40
CA TRP A 269 -1.77 -8.19 -9.71
C TRP A 269 -0.78 -7.03 -9.63
N ILE A 270 0.06 -6.92 -10.65
CA ILE A 270 1.03 -5.85 -10.78
C ILE A 270 1.07 -5.37 -12.22
N GLN A 271 1.25 -4.07 -12.39
CA GLN A 271 1.24 -3.46 -13.69
C GLN A 271 2.23 -2.30 -13.80
N ARG A 272 2.91 -2.21 -14.93
CA ARG A 272 3.67 -1.01 -15.31
C ARG A 272 2.88 -0.13 -16.26
N TYR A 273 2.98 1.16 -16.04
CA TYR A 273 2.56 2.20 -16.96
C TYR A 273 3.80 2.98 -17.42
N ASN A 274 4.15 2.83 -18.70
CA ASN A 274 5.19 3.64 -19.34
C ASN A 274 4.60 5.01 -19.68
N LEU A 275 4.79 6.00 -18.81
CA LEU A 275 4.19 7.32 -18.98
C LEU A 275 5.10 8.18 -19.86
N GLY A 276 5.17 7.81 -21.14
CA GLY A 276 6.04 8.45 -22.13
C GLY A 276 5.32 9.50 -22.98
N TYR A 277 4.16 9.17 -23.56
CA TYR A 277 3.44 10.06 -24.50
C TYR A 277 1.91 9.91 -24.50
N THR A 278 1.38 8.81 -23.98
CA THR A 278 -0.04 8.46 -23.80
C THR A 278 -0.10 7.37 -22.72
N LEU A 279 -1.22 7.22 -22.01
CA LEU A 279 -1.56 5.92 -21.42
C LEU A 279 -1.67 4.98 -22.61
N ASP A 280 -0.55 4.36 -22.98
CA ASP A 280 -0.52 3.44 -24.11
C ASP A 280 -1.46 2.29 -23.75
N SER A 281 -2.37 1.95 -24.65
CA SER A 281 -3.38 0.91 -24.41
C SER A 281 -2.78 -0.50 -24.25
N GLY A 282 -1.46 -0.61 -24.35
CA GLY A 282 -0.68 -1.83 -24.20
C GLY A 282 -0.13 -2.00 -22.78
N PHE A 283 -0.81 -2.86 -22.01
CA PHE A 283 -0.34 -3.50 -20.79
C PHE A 283 0.90 -4.33 -21.14
N ASN A 284 2.12 -3.83 -20.89
CA ASN A 284 3.32 -4.58 -21.26
C ASN A 284 3.83 -5.45 -20.10
N GLU A 285 3.80 -6.75 -20.40
CA GLU A 285 4.55 -7.94 -19.96
C GLU A 285 5.51 -7.89 -18.75
N SER A 286 5.71 -9.07 -18.15
CA SER A 286 6.63 -9.42 -17.07
C SER A 286 7.95 -8.66 -17.11
N ILE A 287 8.05 -7.67 -16.23
CA ILE A 287 9.29 -6.93 -15.96
C ILE A 287 10.00 -7.61 -14.81
N ALA A 288 11.33 -7.52 -14.79
CA ALA A 288 12.12 -7.84 -13.61
C ALA A 288 11.71 -6.92 -12.44
N LEU A 289 10.72 -7.34 -11.65
CA LEU A 289 10.17 -6.55 -10.53
C LEU A 289 11.26 -6.20 -9.50
N GLY A 290 12.27 -7.07 -9.36
CA GLY A 290 13.43 -6.83 -8.50
C GLY A 290 14.22 -5.56 -8.86
N ASP A 291 14.16 -5.10 -10.11
CA ASP A 291 14.75 -3.83 -10.51
C ASP A 291 14.01 -2.60 -9.96
N PHE A 292 12.74 -2.76 -9.61
CA PHE A 292 11.89 -1.73 -9.01
C PHE A 292 11.72 -1.94 -7.51
N GLY A 293 12.39 -2.94 -6.94
CA GLY A 293 12.29 -3.23 -5.51
C GLY A 293 10.94 -3.81 -5.10
N ILE A 294 10.25 -4.49 -6.02
CA ILE A 294 9.00 -5.19 -5.72
C ILE A 294 9.23 -6.66 -6.09
N THR A 295 8.79 -7.58 -5.25
CA THR A 295 8.74 -9.01 -5.59
C THR A 295 7.32 -9.47 -5.31
N ALA A 296 6.68 -10.11 -6.28
CA ALA A 296 5.28 -10.53 -6.20
C ALA A 296 5.19 -12.02 -6.56
N ASN A 297 4.94 -12.88 -5.57
CA ASN A 297 4.86 -14.34 -5.71
C ASN A 297 3.71 -14.86 -4.83
N GLY A 298 2.45 -14.58 -5.20
CA GLY A 298 1.33 -14.61 -4.25
C GLY A 298 1.40 -13.34 -3.43
N ASN A 299 2.21 -13.36 -2.38
CA ASN A 299 2.50 -12.22 -1.54
C ASN A 299 3.45 -11.17 -2.12
N THR A 300 3.59 -10.03 -1.42
CA THR A 300 4.40 -8.89 -1.87
C THR A 300 5.58 -8.60 -0.94
N THR A 301 6.78 -8.41 -1.51
CA THR A 301 7.95 -7.86 -0.78
C THR A 301 8.42 -6.56 -1.42
N TYR A 302 8.51 -5.50 -0.61
CA TYR A 302 9.06 -4.21 -0.98
C TYR A 302 10.50 -4.06 -0.49
N SER A 303 11.39 -3.61 -1.36
CA SER A 303 12.82 -3.37 -1.07
C SER A 303 13.08 -1.88 -0.89
N VAL A 304 13.42 -1.50 0.35
CA VAL A 304 13.57 -0.11 0.78
C VAL A 304 15.06 0.23 0.94
N SER A 305 15.44 1.38 0.40
CA SER A 305 16.72 2.02 0.72
C SER A 305 16.47 3.37 1.36
N LEU A 306 17.31 3.73 2.32
CA LEU A 306 17.27 5.02 2.99
C LEU A 306 18.33 5.95 2.43
N SER A 307 18.05 7.25 2.41
CA SER A 307 18.98 8.29 1.95
C SER A 307 20.28 8.34 2.77
N THR A 308 20.27 7.74 3.96
CA THR A 308 21.42 7.60 4.86
C THR A 308 22.31 6.40 4.53
N ASP A 309 21.85 5.48 3.68
CA ASP A 309 22.56 4.24 3.42
C ASP A 309 23.64 4.43 2.37
N ALA A 310 24.84 3.92 2.65
CA ALA A 310 25.94 4.00 1.68
C ALA A 310 25.64 3.25 0.36
N LYS A 311 24.76 2.24 0.40
CA LYS A 311 24.34 1.48 -0.80
C LYS A 311 23.36 2.26 -1.67
N PHE A 312 22.61 3.21 -1.10
CA PHE A 312 21.57 3.95 -1.80
C PHE A 312 22.10 4.75 -3.00
N SER A 313 23.34 5.24 -2.95
CA SER A 313 23.97 5.93 -4.08
C SER A 313 24.84 5.03 -4.95
N LYS A 314 25.31 3.89 -4.43
CA LYS A 314 26.29 3.02 -5.11
C LYS A 314 25.67 1.92 -5.94
N ASN A 315 24.57 1.33 -5.46
CA ASN A 315 23.99 0.11 -6.02
C ASN A 315 22.60 0.35 -6.62
N ASN A 316 22.10 1.59 -6.55
CA ASN A 316 20.79 1.97 -7.00
C ASN A 316 20.86 2.51 -8.43
N ARG A 317 20.27 1.78 -9.38
CA ARG A 317 20.27 2.16 -10.80
C ARG A 317 19.52 3.47 -11.09
N PHE A 318 18.64 3.89 -10.18
CA PHE A 318 17.90 5.15 -10.29
C PHE A 318 18.70 6.33 -9.73
N TYR A 319 19.85 6.08 -9.09
CA TYR A 319 20.74 7.15 -8.69
C TYR A 319 21.43 7.75 -9.92
N PRO A 320 21.50 9.08 -10.05
CA PRO A 320 22.09 9.71 -11.22
C PRO A 320 23.55 9.30 -11.40
N SER A 321 23.93 9.00 -12.63
CA SER A 321 25.31 8.71 -12.99
C SER A 321 26.25 9.91 -12.74
N ARG A 322 25.71 11.13 -12.75
CA ARG A 322 26.40 12.37 -12.38
C ARG A 322 25.40 13.34 -11.74
N LEU A 323 25.83 13.95 -10.64
CA LEU A 323 25.19 15.09 -9.99
C LEU A 323 26.08 16.32 -10.22
N TYR A 324 25.52 17.37 -10.82
CA TYR A 324 26.20 18.65 -11.09
C TYR A 324 25.55 19.81 -10.35
#